data_AF-A0A929Z559-F1
#
_entry.id   AF-A0A929Z559-F1
#
_cell.length_a   1.000
_cell.length_b   1.000
_cell.length_c   1.000
_cell.angle_alpha   90.00
_cell.angle_beta   90.00
_cell.angle_gamma   90.00
#
_symmetry.space_group_name_H-M   'P 1'
#
loop_
_entity.id
_entity.type
_entity.pdbx_description
1 polymer ?
#
loop_
_entity_poly.entity_id
_entity_poly.type
_entity_poly.pdbx_seq_one_letter_code
_entity_poly.pdbx_strand_id
1 'polypeptide(L)'
;PWDSNGIDGCFRFLKKAWNLFFRGEDWAVTDTAPTKENLKTLHKLIKKVTEDVEVFAYNTSVPAFMIAVSEWAQQKCTSREVLEAFVVLLAPFAPHMAEELWHRLGHDTTVCDAVWPAFDESYLKEDTVTLGISFNGKTRFTLDFPADASKETIEKAALEAEQSQKYLDGMTVAKVIVVPGRIVNIVLKK
;
A
#
# COMPACT_ATOMS: atom_id res chain seq x y z
N PRO A 1 16.45 24.14 0.80
CA PRO A 1 15.82 25.46 0.53
C PRO A 1 14.32 25.39 0.83
N TRP A 2 13.75 26.44 1.43
CA TRP A 2 12.31 26.55 1.64
C TRP A 2 11.61 26.86 0.31
N ASP A 3 10.51 26.16 0.01
CA ASP A 3 9.68 26.37 -1.18
C ASP A 3 8.20 26.40 -0.77
N SER A 4 7.57 27.56 -0.91
CA SER A 4 6.17 27.77 -0.56
C SER A 4 5.22 26.90 -1.40
N ASN A 5 5.64 26.43 -2.59
CA ASN A 5 4.83 25.54 -3.42
C ASN A 5 4.66 24.13 -2.81
N GLY A 6 5.52 23.74 -1.87
CA GLY A 6 5.39 22.46 -1.15
C GLY A 6 4.15 22.38 -0.24
N ILE A 7 3.62 23.54 0.19
CA ILE A 7 2.47 23.65 1.11
C ILE A 7 1.18 23.11 0.46
N ASP A 8 1.03 23.32 -0.86
CA ASP A 8 -0.11 22.85 -1.64
C ASP A 8 -0.30 21.33 -1.52
N GLY A 9 0.80 20.58 -1.52
CA GLY A 9 0.76 19.11 -1.39
C GLY A 9 0.20 18.68 -0.04
N CYS A 10 0.66 19.30 1.05
CA CYS A 10 0.18 19.04 2.40
C CYS A 10 -1.31 19.38 2.54
N PHE A 11 -1.73 20.55 2.02
CA PHE A 11 -3.13 20.96 2.08
C PHE A 11 -4.05 20.00 1.31
N ARG A 12 -3.66 19.58 0.10
CA ARG A 12 -4.42 18.62 -0.70
C ARG A 12 -4.51 17.25 -0.01
N PHE A 13 -3.44 16.81 0.65
CA PHE A 13 -3.44 15.59 1.46
C PHE A 13 -4.47 15.68 2.60
N LEU A 14 -4.42 16.73 3.41
CA LEU A 14 -5.35 16.90 4.54
C LEU A 14 -6.79 16.95 4.06
N LYS A 15 -7.07 17.67 2.96
CA LYS A 15 -8.41 17.68 2.34
C LYS A 15 -8.86 16.29 1.90
N LYS A 16 -7.95 15.49 1.32
CA LYS A 16 -8.28 14.12 0.89
C LYS A 16 -8.51 13.19 2.09
N ALA A 17 -7.71 13.33 3.15
CA ALA A 17 -7.89 12.59 4.39
C ALA A 17 -9.25 12.92 5.03
N TRP A 18 -9.61 14.21 5.10
CA TRP A 18 -10.93 14.65 5.58
C TRP A 18 -12.09 14.05 4.79
N ASN A 19 -11.96 13.96 3.46
CA ASN A 19 -12.98 13.38 2.59
C ASN A 19 -13.14 11.85 2.73
N LEU A 20 -12.31 11.16 3.51
CA LEU A 20 -12.59 9.78 3.92
C LEU A 20 -13.74 9.72 4.94
N PHE A 21 -13.83 10.75 5.80
CA PHE A 21 -14.81 10.84 6.89
C PHE A 21 -16.10 11.52 6.46
N PHE A 22 -16.04 12.40 5.46
CA PHE A 22 -17.17 13.19 4.99
C PHE A 22 -17.41 13.03 3.49
N ARG A 23 -18.67 12.81 3.11
CA ARG A 23 -19.15 12.85 1.71
C ARG A 23 -19.94 14.13 1.51
N GLY A 24 -19.25 15.21 1.17
CA GLY A 24 -19.84 16.55 1.22
C GLY A 24 -20.00 16.97 2.68
N GLU A 25 -21.24 17.20 3.12
CA GLU A 25 -21.55 17.54 4.51
C GLU A 25 -21.92 16.30 5.36
N ASP A 26 -22.17 15.16 4.72
CA ASP A 26 -22.62 13.95 5.41
C ASP A 26 -21.46 13.17 6.01
N TRP A 27 -21.65 12.66 7.23
CA TRP A 27 -20.73 11.74 7.88
C TRP A 27 -20.76 10.37 7.18
N ALA A 28 -19.60 9.91 6.73
CA ALA A 28 -19.46 8.74 5.88
C ALA A 28 -19.04 7.47 6.64
N VAL A 29 -18.58 7.59 7.89
CA VAL A 29 -18.05 6.47 8.67
C VAL A 29 -19.18 5.58 9.19
N THR A 30 -19.00 4.27 9.09
CA THR A 30 -19.95 3.22 9.42
C THR A 30 -19.32 2.13 10.28
N ASP A 31 -20.12 1.41 11.06
CA ASP A 31 -19.68 0.27 11.87
C ASP A 31 -19.58 -1.04 11.07
N THR A 32 -19.41 -0.93 9.75
CA THR A 32 -19.20 -2.07 8.86
C THR A 32 -17.82 -2.66 9.09
N ALA A 33 -17.74 -3.99 9.15
CA ALA A 33 -16.47 -4.70 9.25
C ALA A 33 -15.53 -4.32 8.08
N PRO A 34 -14.25 -4.07 8.34
CA PRO A 34 -13.30 -3.71 7.29
C PRO A 34 -12.98 -4.90 6.38
N THR A 35 -12.65 -4.61 5.13
CA THR A 35 -12.17 -5.65 4.20
C THR A 35 -10.72 -6.01 4.49
N LYS A 36 -10.26 -7.17 4.00
CA LYS A 36 -8.84 -7.58 4.07
C LYS A 36 -7.92 -6.52 3.45
N GLU A 37 -8.34 -5.88 2.37
CA GLU A 37 -7.59 -4.79 1.74
C GLU A 37 -7.51 -3.54 2.61
N ASN A 38 -8.60 -3.16 3.27
CA ASN A 38 -8.58 -2.01 4.19
C ASN A 38 -7.60 -2.23 5.34
N LEU A 39 -7.64 -3.42 5.94
CA LEU A 39 -6.76 -3.81 7.04
C LEU A 39 -5.30 -3.92 6.57
N LYS A 40 -5.05 -4.46 5.38
CA LYS A 40 -3.71 -4.51 4.79
C LYS A 40 -3.10 -3.11 4.63
N THR A 41 -3.85 -2.16 4.08
CA THR A 41 -3.42 -0.76 3.99
C THR A 41 -3.15 -0.18 5.39
N LEU A 42 -4.03 -0.43 6.36
CA LEU A 42 -3.88 0.02 7.74
C LEU A 42 -2.60 -0.52 8.39
N HIS A 43 -2.39 -1.83 8.39
CA HIS A 43 -1.25 -2.44 9.05
C HIS A 43 0.09 -2.05 8.39
N LYS A 44 0.11 -1.87 7.06
CA LYS A 44 1.27 -1.29 6.36
C LYS A 44 1.57 0.13 6.86
N LEU A 45 0.54 0.95 7.01
CA LEU A 45 0.69 2.31 7.52
C LEU A 45 1.16 2.33 8.98
N ILE A 46 0.53 1.56 9.88
CA ILE A 46 0.91 1.45 11.29
C ILE A 46 2.39 1.11 11.40
N LYS A 47 2.83 0.02 10.74
CA LYS A 47 4.22 -0.41 10.78
C LYS A 47 5.16 0.72 10.32
N LYS A 48 4.89 1.29 9.15
CA LYS A 48 5.76 2.31 8.54
C LYS A 48 5.86 3.57 9.40
N VAL A 49 4.75 4.07 9.91
CA VAL A 49 4.74 5.29 10.74
C VAL A 49 5.42 5.02 12.09
N THR A 50 5.15 3.87 12.71
CA THR A 50 5.80 3.49 13.98
C THR A 50 7.32 3.43 13.83
N GLU A 51 7.81 2.75 12.79
CA GLU A 51 9.25 2.65 12.53
C GLU A 51 9.88 4.02 12.21
N ASP A 52 9.20 4.84 11.40
CA ASP A 52 9.75 6.12 10.97
C ASP A 52 9.81 7.17 12.07
N VAL A 53 8.79 7.23 12.95
CA VAL A 53 8.73 8.21 14.03
C VAL A 53 9.90 8.02 15.00
N GLU A 54 10.26 6.77 15.32
CA GLU A 54 11.39 6.44 16.19
C GLU A 54 12.74 6.93 15.65
N VAL A 55 12.90 6.96 14.33
CA VAL A 55 14.14 7.40 13.67
C VAL A 55 14.03 8.78 13.02
N PHE A 56 12.98 9.54 13.35
CA PHE A 56 12.72 10.89 12.83
C PHE A 56 12.62 10.97 11.29
N ALA A 57 12.22 9.89 10.62
CA ALA A 57 12.07 9.80 9.17
C ALA A 57 10.70 10.33 8.67
N TYR A 58 10.30 11.53 9.13
CA TYR A 58 8.97 12.09 8.84
C TYR A 58 8.72 12.34 7.34
N ASN A 59 9.78 12.60 6.58
CA ASN A 59 9.72 12.78 5.13
C ASN A 59 9.30 11.50 4.39
N THR A 60 9.36 10.32 5.02
CA THR A 60 8.80 9.07 4.46
C THR A 60 7.48 8.67 5.11
N SER A 61 7.20 9.12 6.34
CA SER A 61 5.90 8.90 7.00
C SER A 61 4.77 9.62 6.29
N VAL A 62 4.96 10.89 5.92
CA VAL A 62 3.91 11.69 5.24
C VAL A 62 3.50 11.08 3.89
N PRO A 63 4.43 10.67 3.00
CA PRO A 63 4.08 9.89 1.82
C PRO A 63 3.31 8.59 2.11
N ALA A 64 3.65 7.87 3.19
CA ALA A 64 2.92 6.66 3.56
C ALA A 64 1.44 6.96 3.90
N PHE A 65 1.17 8.06 4.62
CA PHE A 65 -0.20 8.54 4.82
C PHE A 65 -0.91 8.90 3.51
N MET A 66 -0.23 9.60 2.60
CA MET A 66 -0.81 9.97 1.30
C MET A 66 -1.19 8.74 0.46
N ILE A 67 -0.37 7.69 0.51
CA ILE A 67 -0.65 6.41 -0.16
C ILE A 67 -1.87 5.75 0.50
N ALA A 68 -1.87 5.58 1.82
CA ALA A 68 -2.96 4.93 2.54
C ALA A 68 -4.32 5.61 2.32
N VAL A 69 -4.35 6.94 2.41
CA VAL A 69 -5.56 7.74 2.12
C VAL A 69 -6.02 7.56 0.67
N SER A 70 -5.10 7.40 -0.28
CA SER A 70 -5.44 7.16 -1.67
C SER A 70 -6.02 5.76 -1.90
N GLU A 71 -5.44 4.74 -1.28
CA GLU A 71 -5.91 3.36 -1.32
C GLU A 71 -7.30 3.23 -0.69
N TRP A 72 -7.51 3.76 0.51
CA TRP A 72 -8.83 3.71 1.17
C TRP A 72 -9.91 4.44 0.39
N ALA A 73 -9.58 5.56 -0.27
CA ALA A 73 -10.52 6.26 -1.14
C ALA A 73 -10.94 5.39 -2.35
N GLN A 74 -10.00 4.66 -2.95
CA GLN A 74 -10.28 3.71 -4.05
C GLN A 74 -11.09 2.50 -3.57
N GLN A 75 -10.74 1.97 -2.40
CA GLN A 75 -11.43 0.86 -1.73
C GLN A 75 -12.81 1.29 -1.17
N LYS A 76 -13.14 2.58 -1.21
CA LYS A 76 -14.35 3.18 -0.61
C LYS A 76 -14.53 2.79 0.86
N CYS A 77 -13.42 2.77 1.61
CA CYS A 77 -13.42 2.40 3.01
C CYS A 77 -14.27 3.39 3.82
N THR A 78 -15.22 2.86 4.60
CA THR A 78 -16.03 3.62 5.56
C THR A 78 -15.94 3.03 6.97
N SER A 79 -15.14 1.98 7.18
CA SER A 79 -15.10 1.27 8.45
C SER A 79 -14.55 2.15 9.58
N ARG A 80 -15.32 2.29 10.66
CA ARG A 80 -14.89 2.99 11.88
C ARG A 80 -13.57 2.46 12.41
N GLU A 81 -13.43 1.13 12.49
CA GLU A 81 -12.23 0.46 13.01
C GLU A 81 -10.95 0.95 12.32
N VAL A 82 -10.99 1.03 10.98
CA VAL A 82 -9.83 1.45 10.18
C VAL A 82 -9.57 2.94 10.30
N LEU A 83 -10.63 3.74 10.19
CA LEU A 83 -10.52 5.19 10.16
C LEU A 83 -10.18 5.78 11.54
N GLU A 84 -10.62 5.15 12.62
CA GLU A 84 -10.25 5.51 13.99
C GLU A 84 -8.75 5.26 14.25
N ALA A 85 -8.23 4.09 13.87
CA ALA A 85 -6.79 3.82 13.98
C ALA A 85 -5.95 4.80 13.14
N PHE A 86 -6.44 5.19 11.96
CA PHE A 86 -5.80 6.24 11.16
C PHE A 86 -5.76 7.59 11.88
N VAL A 87 -6.84 7.99 12.57
CA VAL A 87 -6.89 9.23 13.36
C VAL A 87 -5.81 9.25 14.45
N VAL A 88 -5.63 8.14 15.18
CA VAL A 88 -4.58 8.03 16.20
C VAL A 88 -3.19 8.18 15.59
N LEU A 89 -2.91 7.50 14.48
CA LEU A 89 -1.62 7.62 13.77
C LEU A 89 -1.34 9.04 13.28
N LEU A 90 -2.38 9.77 12.88
CA LEU A 90 -2.27 11.11 12.32
C LEU A 90 -2.03 12.19 13.39
N ALA A 91 -2.39 11.93 14.64
CA ALA A 91 -2.34 12.90 15.72
C ALA A 91 -0.97 13.59 15.91
N PRO A 92 0.19 12.90 15.83
CA PRO A 92 1.49 13.56 15.93
C PRO A 92 1.80 14.53 14.77
N PHE A 93 1.08 14.43 13.64
CA PHE A 93 1.33 15.20 12.42
C PHE A 93 0.30 16.31 12.18
N ALA A 94 -0.98 16.03 12.47
CA ALA A 94 -2.09 16.97 12.29
C ALA A 94 -3.06 16.93 13.49
N PRO A 95 -2.60 17.32 14.69
CA PRO A 95 -3.30 17.06 15.96
C PRO A 95 -4.70 17.69 16.00
N HIS A 96 -4.88 18.91 15.50
CA HIS A 96 -6.18 19.57 15.49
C HIS A 96 -7.24 18.84 14.64
N MET A 97 -6.82 18.32 13.48
CA MET A 97 -7.72 17.55 12.61
C MET A 97 -8.02 16.18 13.22
N ALA A 98 -7.00 15.54 13.81
CA ALA A 98 -7.17 14.28 14.51
C ALA A 98 -8.15 14.42 15.69
N GLU A 99 -8.03 15.48 16.50
CA GLU A 99 -8.88 15.75 17.66
C GLU A 99 -10.36 15.95 17.25
N GLU A 100 -10.63 16.74 16.21
CA GLU A 100 -12.00 16.93 15.72
C GLU A 100 -12.57 15.59 15.21
N LEU A 101 -11.82 14.84 14.42
CA LEU A 101 -12.28 13.54 13.90
C LEU A 101 -12.50 12.52 15.01
N TRP A 102 -11.65 12.52 16.05
CA TRP A 102 -11.77 11.66 17.23
C TRP A 102 -13.09 11.90 17.98
N HIS A 103 -13.43 13.16 18.25
CA HIS A 103 -14.72 13.50 18.87
C HIS A 103 -15.90 13.15 17.95
N ARG A 104 -15.75 13.35 16.63
CA ARG A 104 -16.79 12.97 15.64
C ARG A 104 -17.02 11.46 15.56
N LEU A 105 -15.99 10.65 15.83
CA LEU A 105 -16.10 9.20 15.98
C LEU A 105 -16.86 8.81 17.28
N GLY A 106 -17.15 9.77 18.17
CA GLY A 106 -17.99 9.59 19.35
C GLY A 106 -17.22 9.45 20.66
N HIS A 107 -15.91 9.72 20.65
CA HIS A 107 -15.10 9.76 21.87
C HIS A 107 -15.28 11.08 22.61
N ASP A 108 -15.24 11.02 23.95
CA ASP A 108 -15.35 12.18 24.86
C ASP A 108 -14.02 12.57 25.52
N THR A 109 -12.95 11.84 25.18
CA THR A 109 -11.57 12.11 25.60
C THR A 109 -10.74 12.69 24.44
N THR A 110 -9.50 13.08 24.71
CA THR A 110 -8.57 13.53 23.66
C THR A 110 -7.92 12.37 22.92
N VAL A 111 -7.62 12.56 21.64
CA VAL A 111 -6.85 11.58 20.84
C VAL A 111 -5.42 11.44 21.36
N CYS A 112 -4.91 12.44 22.08
CA CYS A 112 -3.55 12.42 22.66
C CYS A 112 -3.36 11.29 23.68
N ASP A 113 -4.44 10.85 24.33
CA ASP A 113 -4.43 9.77 25.32
C ASP A 113 -4.79 8.40 24.68
N ALA A 114 -5.07 8.36 23.38
CA ALA A 114 -5.42 7.13 22.69
C ALA A 114 -4.22 6.17 22.65
N VAL A 115 -4.51 4.87 22.75
CA VAL A 115 -3.50 3.83 22.63
C VAL A 115 -2.98 3.78 21.20
N TRP A 116 -1.66 3.86 21.03
CA TRP A 116 -1.03 3.72 19.72
C TRP A 116 -1.35 2.34 19.11
N PRO A 117 -1.87 2.28 17.87
CA PRO A 117 -2.30 1.01 17.29
C PRO A 117 -1.11 0.09 17.00
N ALA A 118 -1.26 -1.20 17.29
CA ALA A 118 -0.28 -2.23 16.92
C ALA A 118 -0.59 -2.79 15.52
N PHE A 119 0.45 -3.14 14.76
CA PHE A 119 0.25 -3.83 13.49
C PHE A 119 0.24 -5.35 13.67
N ASP A 120 -0.53 -6.04 12.83
CA ASP A 120 -0.50 -7.50 12.70
C ASP A 120 0.23 -7.89 11.40
N GLU A 121 1.32 -8.63 11.54
CA GLU A 121 2.13 -9.12 10.42
C GLU A 121 1.37 -10.03 9.45
N SER A 122 0.28 -10.65 9.90
CA SER A 122 -0.54 -11.52 9.07
C SER A 122 -1.13 -10.78 7.86
N TYR A 123 -1.47 -9.50 8.01
CA TYR A 123 -1.99 -8.64 6.95
C TYR A 123 -0.90 -8.08 6.03
N LEU A 124 0.37 -8.17 6.42
CA LEU A 124 1.50 -7.71 5.61
C LEU A 124 1.96 -8.77 4.61
N LYS A 125 1.49 -10.02 4.75
CA LYS A 125 1.76 -11.08 3.80
C LYS A 125 1.03 -10.77 2.49
N GLU A 126 1.80 -10.66 1.42
CA GLU A 126 1.27 -10.62 0.07
C GLU A 126 0.84 -12.04 -0.31
N ASP A 127 -0.42 -12.24 -0.70
CA ASP A 127 -0.87 -13.54 -1.23
C ASP A 127 -0.35 -13.75 -2.67
N THR A 128 0.00 -12.65 -3.34
CA THR A 128 0.39 -12.62 -4.75
C THR A 128 1.63 -11.75 -4.92
N VAL A 129 2.59 -12.20 -5.73
CA VAL A 129 3.79 -11.46 -6.13
C VAL A 129 3.76 -11.18 -7.63
N THR A 130 3.89 -9.91 -7.99
CA THR A 130 4.04 -9.49 -9.39
C THR A 130 5.51 -9.61 -9.79
N LEU A 131 5.81 -10.49 -10.74
CA LEU A 131 7.17 -10.68 -11.26
C LEU A 131 7.29 -10.10 -12.67
N GLY A 132 8.32 -9.27 -12.88
CA GLY A 132 8.69 -8.85 -14.23
C GLY A 132 9.19 -10.04 -15.05
N ILE A 133 8.70 -10.19 -16.27
CA ILE A 133 9.20 -11.18 -17.23
C ILE A 133 10.13 -10.47 -18.19
N SER A 134 11.38 -10.90 -18.20
CA SER A 134 12.47 -10.32 -18.99
C SER A 134 13.07 -11.33 -19.94
N PHE A 135 13.54 -10.83 -21.08
CA PHE A 135 14.23 -11.61 -22.10
C PHE A 135 15.59 -10.99 -22.35
N ASN A 136 16.66 -11.76 -22.18
CA ASN A 136 18.04 -11.26 -22.25
C ASN A 136 18.25 -9.97 -21.43
N GLY A 137 17.67 -9.92 -20.22
CA GLY A 137 17.80 -8.80 -19.29
C GLY A 137 16.87 -7.61 -19.51
N LYS A 138 16.00 -7.62 -20.54
CA LYS A 138 15.02 -6.55 -20.78
C LYS A 138 13.61 -6.99 -20.37
N THR A 139 13.04 -6.35 -19.36
CA THR A 139 11.64 -6.57 -18.93
C THR A 139 10.67 -6.19 -20.04
N ARG A 140 9.68 -7.06 -20.29
CA ARG A 140 8.68 -6.88 -21.36
C ARG A 140 7.27 -6.74 -20.84
N PHE A 141 6.94 -7.47 -19.79
CA PHE A 141 5.64 -7.45 -19.13
C PHE A 141 5.79 -8.01 -17.71
N THR A 142 4.70 -8.07 -16.96
CA THR A 142 4.63 -8.64 -15.61
C THR A 142 3.59 -9.74 -15.56
N LEU A 143 3.81 -10.74 -14.71
CA LEU A 143 2.82 -11.76 -14.37
C LEU A 143 2.67 -11.83 -12.85
N ASP A 144 1.45 -12.12 -12.41
CA ASP A 144 1.12 -12.29 -11.01
C ASP A 144 1.15 -13.78 -10.64
N PHE A 145 1.82 -14.10 -9.54
CA PHE A 145 1.97 -15.46 -9.03
C PHE A 145 1.56 -15.52 -7.56
N PRO A 146 1.02 -16.65 -7.07
CA PRO A 146 0.93 -16.88 -5.63
C PRO A 146 2.28 -16.65 -4.95
N ALA A 147 2.31 -16.02 -3.77
CA ALA A 147 3.56 -15.70 -3.08
C ALA A 147 4.36 -16.93 -2.65
N ASP A 148 3.70 -18.09 -2.55
CA ASP A 148 4.28 -19.40 -2.27
C ASP A 148 4.54 -20.23 -3.54
N ALA A 149 4.37 -19.66 -4.73
CA ALA A 149 4.57 -20.38 -5.99
C ALA A 149 6.01 -20.90 -6.10
N SER A 150 6.12 -22.19 -6.44
CA SER A 150 7.42 -22.82 -6.67
C SER A 150 8.13 -22.18 -7.85
N LYS A 151 9.47 -22.25 -7.84
CA LYS A 151 10.29 -21.76 -8.94
C LYS A 151 9.87 -22.42 -10.26
N GLU A 152 9.62 -23.72 -10.23
CA GLU A 152 9.21 -24.52 -11.38
C GLU A 152 7.85 -24.05 -11.94
N THR A 153 6.90 -23.74 -11.07
CA THR A 153 5.58 -23.19 -11.46
C THR A 153 5.74 -21.83 -12.15
N ILE A 154 6.57 -20.95 -11.59
CA ILE A 154 6.84 -19.62 -12.13
C ILE A 154 7.53 -19.72 -13.51
N GLU A 155 8.54 -20.60 -13.65
CA GLU A 155 9.25 -20.81 -14.91
C GLU A 155 8.30 -21.29 -16.01
N LYS A 156 7.48 -22.30 -15.70
CA LYS A 156 6.52 -22.87 -16.65
C LYS A 156 5.53 -21.82 -17.13
N ALA A 157 4.88 -21.11 -16.21
CA ALA A 157 3.91 -20.09 -16.55
C ALA A 157 4.52 -18.90 -17.32
N ALA A 158 5.77 -18.52 -17.00
CA ALA A 158 6.48 -17.49 -17.77
C ALA A 158 6.78 -17.93 -19.21
N LEU A 159 7.08 -19.21 -19.45
CA LEU A 159 7.30 -19.75 -20.80
C LEU A 159 6.01 -19.96 -21.58
N GLU A 160 4.92 -20.35 -20.89
CA GLU A 160 3.61 -20.63 -21.50
C GLU A 160 2.78 -19.37 -21.75
N ALA A 161 3.14 -18.23 -21.15
CA ALA A 161 2.42 -16.97 -21.35
C ALA A 161 2.32 -16.60 -22.83
N GLU A 162 1.13 -16.19 -23.27
CA GLU A 162 0.86 -15.77 -24.65
C GLU A 162 1.81 -14.63 -25.07
N GLN A 163 2.06 -13.70 -24.15
CA GLN A 163 2.98 -12.58 -24.36
C GLN A 163 4.44 -13.01 -24.53
N SER A 164 4.83 -14.20 -24.06
CA SER A 164 6.17 -14.77 -24.25
C SER A 164 6.36 -15.37 -25.63
N GLN A 165 5.32 -15.89 -26.27
CA GLN A 165 5.44 -16.66 -27.52
C GLN A 165 6.13 -15.86 -28.64
N LYS A 166 5.80 -14.57 -28.78
CA LYS A 166 6.43 -13.67 -29.75
C LYS A 166 7.94 -13.45 -29.55
N TYR A 167 8.45 -13.70 -28.34
CA TYR A 167 9.88 -13.61 -28.02
C TYR A 167 10.58 -14.96 -28.12
N LEU A 168 9.84 -16.05 -27.98
CA LEU A 168 10.35 -17.42 -28.09
C LEU A 168 10.39 -17.91 -29.54
N ASP A 169 9.60 -17.32 -30.44
CA ASP A 169 9.55 -17.72 -31.84
C ASP A 169 10.94 -17.65 -32.52
N GLY A 170 11.36 -18.78 -33.10
CA GLY A 170 12.67 -18.94 -33.73
C GLY A 170 13.87 -18.84 -32.77
N MET A 171 13.67 -18.92 -31.46
CA MET A 171 14.73 -18.82 -30.44
C MET A 171 14.78 -20.09 -29.58
N THR A 172 15.99 -20.46 -29.15
CA THR A 172 16.21 -21.55 -28.18
C THR A 172 16.38 -20.97 -26.78
N VAL A 173 15.62 -21.48 -25.80
CA VAL A 173 15.78 -21.12 -24.39
C VAL A 173 17.05 -21.76 -23.85
N ALA A 174 18.05 -20.95 -23.54
CA ALA A 174 19.33 -21.42 -23.01
C ALA A 174 19.32 -21.57 -21.49
N LYS A 175 18.59 -20.68 -20.79
CA LYS A 175 18.46 -20.69 -19.33
C LYS A 175 17.26 -19.87 -18.90
N VAL A 176 16.55 -20.31 -17.87
CA VAL A 176 15.57 -19.48 -17.14
C VAL A 176 16.14 -19.18 -15.76
N ILE A 177 16.04 -17.93 -15.34
CA ILE A 177 16.53 -17.45 -14.06
C ILE A 177 15.36 -16.80 -13.34
N VAL A 178 14.85 -17.48 -12.32
CA VAL A 178 13.86 -16.91 -11.39
C VAL A 178 14.59 -16.38 -10.17
N VAL A 179 14.38 -15.09 -9.89
CA VAL A 179 14.72 -14.46 -8.62
C VAL A 179 13.40 -14.29 -7.86
N PRO A 180 13.13 -15.10 -6.81
CA PRO A 180 11.89 -15.04 -6.06
C PRO A 180 11.55 -13.62 -5.60
N GLY A 181 10.29 -13.21 -5.81
CA GLY A 181 9.80 -11.88 -5.43
C GLY A 181 10.37 -10.70 -6.23
N ARG A 182 11.18 -10.93 -7.28
CA ARG A 182 11.75 -9.85 -8.10
C ARG A 182 11.47 -9.98 -9.60
N ILE A 183 12.01 -11.01 -10.25
CA ILE A 183 12.01 -11.07 -11.73
C ILE A 183 12.24 -12.49 -12.23
N VAL A 184 11.71 -12.78 -13.42
CA VAL A 184 12.06 -13.94 -14.25
C VAL A 184 12.83 -13.43 -15.47
N ASN A 185 14.01 -13.99 -15.72
CA ASN A 185 14.80 -13.70 -16.92
C ASN A 185 15.00 -14.95 -17.76
N ILE A 186 14.50 -14.90 -18.99
CA ILE A 186 14.61 -15.96 -19.99
C ILE A 186 15.76 -15.59 -20.92
N VAL A 187 16.83 -16.38 -20.86
CA VAL A 187 18.02 -16.21 -21.72
C VAL A 187 17.78 -16.96 -23.02
N LEU A 188 17.75 -16.22 -24.12
CA LEU A 188 17.48 -16.74 -25.45
C LEU A 188 18.76 -16.76 -26.30
N LYS A 189 18.92 -17.83 -27.07
CA LYS A 189 19.96 -17.98 -28.10
C LYS A 189 19.29 -18.24 -29.46
N LYS A 190 19.93 -17.78 -30.53
CA LYS A 190 19.59 -18.22 -31.89
C LYS A 190 20.17 -19.61 -32.14
#